data_AF-A0A5K1FXD0-F1
#
_entry.id   AF-A0A5K1FXD0-F1
#
_cell.length_a   1.000
_cell.length_b   1.000
_cell.length_c   1.000
_cell.angle_alpha   90.00
_cell.angle_beta   90.00
_cell.angle_gamma   90.00
#
_symmetry.space_group_name_H-M   'P 1'
#
loop_
_entity.id
_entity.type
_entity.pdbx_description
1 polymer ?
#
loop_
_entity_poly.entity_id
_entity_poly.type
_entity_poly.pdbx_seq_one_letter_code
_entity_poly.pdbx_strand_id
1 'polypeptide(L)'
;FYDHYFDWGLGKEIKLLAGIREKNAIKPGSTVEILAAEKDMYVAKIDGKVITKIGSRYDAGGLIPPAFRMVAAGKDYAVWEKI
;
A
#
# COMPACT_ATOMS: atom_id res chain seq x y z
N PHE A 1 -16.98 -0.66 10.64
CA PHE A 1 -16.50 -0.57 9.24
C PHE A 1 -17.17 -1.62 8.34
N TYR A 2 -18.44 -1.97 8.57
CA TYR A 2 -19.22 -2.85 7.69
C TYR A 2 -19.55 -2.12 6.38
N ASP A 3 -20.07 -0.90 6.53
CA ASP A 3 -20.58 -0.05 5.45
C ASP A 3 -19.48 0.27 4.42
N HIS A 4 -18.23 0.42 4.88
CA HIS A 4 -17.10 0.66 3.97
C HIS A 4 -16.90 -0.52 3.00
N TYR A 5 -17.06 -1.75 3.47
CA TYR A 5 -16.88 -2.94 2.64
C TYR A 5 -18.13 -3.23 1.79
N PHE A 6 -19.32 -3.13 2.37
CA PHE A 6 -20.56 -3.58 1.74
C PHE A 6 -21.36 -2.46 1.05
N ASP A 7 -21.36 -1.25 1.58
CA ASP A 7 -22.30 -0.19 1.17
C ASP A 7 -21.63 0.95 0.37
N TRP A 8 -20.35 1.23 0.62
CA TRP A 8 -19.65 2.38 0.02
C TRP A 8 -18.95 2.07 -1.31
N GLY A 9 -19.11 0.85 -1.83
CA GLY A 9 -18.48 0.42 -3.07
C GLY A 9 -16.97 0.13 -2.98
N LEU A 10 -16.36 0.18 -1.79
CA LEU A 10 -14.92 -0.06 -1.60
C LEU A 10 -14.56 -1.54 -1.38
N GLY A 11 -15.55 -2.44 -1.29
CA GLY A 11 -15.33 -3.85 -0.97
C GLY A 11 -14.35 -4.56 -1.90
N LYS A 12 -14.37 -4.26 -3.20
CA LYS A 12 -13.42 -4.83 -4.17
C LYS A 12 -11.98 -4.39 -3.88
N GLU A 13 -11.76 -3.11 -3.60
CA GLU A 13 -10.44 -2.56 -3.29
C GLU A 13 -9.92 -3.07 -1.94
N ILE A 14 -10.78 -3.11 -0.92
CA ILE A 14 -10.42 -3.66 0.40
C ILE A 14 -10.05 -5.14 0.28
N LYS A 15 -10.82 -5.93 -0.50
CA LYS A 15 -10.52 -7.34 -0.73
C LYS A 15 -9.18 -7.54 -1.46
N LEU A 16 -8.87 -6.67 -2.44
CA LEU A 16 -7.59 -6.68 -3.13
C LEU A 16 -6.42 -6.42 -2.16
N LEU A 17 -6.52 -5.37 -1.34
CA LEU A 17 -5.50 -5.01 -0.35
C LEU A 17 -5.30 -6.11 0.71
N ALA A 18 -6.39 -6.74 1.16
CA ALA A 18 -6.34 -7.88 2.07
C ALA A 18 -5.62 -9.08 1.42
N GLY A 19 -5.89 -9.35 0.14
CA GLY A 19 -5.19 -10.40 -0.63
C GLY A 19 -3.69 -10.13 -0.78
N ILE A 20 -3.28 -8.88 -1.02
CA ILE A 20 -1.86 -8.50 -1.05
C ILE A 20 -1.20 -8.75 0.31
N ARG A 21 -1.87 -8.37 1.41
CA ARG A 21 -1.37 -8.61 2.77
C ARG A 21 -1.14 -10.10 3.03
N GLU A 22 -2.13 -10.93 2.69
CA GLU A 22 -2.08 -12.39 2.87
C GLU A 22 -0.97 -13.02 2.02
N LYS A 23 -0.92 -12.69 0.72
CA LYS A 23 0.09 -13.18 -0.23
C LYS A 23 1.52 -12.90 0.22
N ASN A 24 1.77 -11.73 0.83
CA ASN A 24 3.10 -11.35 1.33
C ASN A 24 3.38 -11.80 2.78
N ALA A 25 2.43 -12.53 3.38
CA ALA A 25 2.47 -13.01 4.75
C ALA A 25 2.73 -11.88 5.77
N ILE A 26 2.17 -10.69 5.53
CA ILE A 26 2.26 -9.56 6.47
C ILE A 26 1.42 -9.90 7.70
N LYS A 27 2.04 -9.83 8.87
CA LYS A 27 1.48 -10.24 10.17
C LYS A 27 1.61 -9.10 11.18
N PRO A 28 1.00 -9.21 12.39
CA PRO A 28 1.12 -8.15 13.40
C PRO A 28 2.58 -7.81 13.81
N GLY A 29 3.49 -8.78 13.73
CA GLY A 29 4.92 -8.56 14.02
C GLY A 29 5.77 -8.15 12.81
N SER A 30 5.16 -7.86 11.66
CA SER A 30 5.90 -7.39 10.48
C SER A 30 6.56 -6.05 10.75
N THR A 31 7.77 -5.89 10.23
CA THR A 31 8.55 -4.66 10.33
C THR A 31 7.98 -3.59 9.41
N VAL A 32 8.05 -2.33 9.85
CA VAL A 32 7.65 -1.16 9.06
C VAL A 32 8.80 -0.17 9.03
N GLU A 33 9.26 0.17 7.82
CA GLU A 33 10.29 1.17 7.55
C GLU A 33 9.62 2.36 6.84
N ILE A 34 9.66 3.54 7.47
CA ILE A 34 9.10 4.77 6.88
C ILE A 34 10.14 5.34 5.92
N LEU A 35 9.77 5.47 4.64
CA LEU A 35 10.64 6.02 3.59
C LEU A 35 10.41 7.53 3.39
N ALA A 36 9.17 8.00 3.60
CA ALA A 36 8.82 9.41 3.56
C ALA A 36 7.57 9.68 4.41
N ALA A 37 7.54 10.84 5.06
CA ALA A 37 6.41 11.35 5.84
C ALA A 37 6.31 12.87 5.62
N GLU A 38 5.59 13.25 4.59
CA GLU A 38 5.35 14.63 4.17
C GLU A 38 3.85 14.97 4.25
N LYS A 39 3.52 16.25 4.12
CA LYS A 39 2.13 16.75 4.25
C LYS A 39 1.16 16.07 3.27
N ASP A 40 1.61 15.75 2.07
CA ASP A 40 0.83 15.26 0.94
C ASP A 40 1.23 13.84 0.52
N MET A 41 2.13 13.17 1.28
CA MET A 41 2.64 11.85 0.97
C MET A 41 3.18 11.12 2.21
N TYR A 42 2.78 9.86 2.39
CA TYR A 42 3.43 8.93 3.32
C TYR A 42 3.78 7.65 2.58
N VAL A 43 5.04 7.21 2.70
CA VAL A 43 5.53 5.99 2.04
C VAL A 43 6.18 5.09 3.08
N ALA A 44 5.76 3.83 3.13
CA ALA A 44 6.31 2.84 4.06
C ALA A 44 6.57 1.50 3.36
N LYS A 45 7.64 0.83 3.78
CA LYS A 45 8.04 -0.50 3.34
C LYS A 45 7.79 -1.49 4.47
N ILE A 46 7.11 -2.58 4.16
CA ILE A 46 6.68 -3.60 5.11
C ILE A 46 7.43 -4.89 4.81
N ASP A 47 8.18 -5.41 5.78
CA ASP A 47 9.03 -6.62 5.68
C ASP A 47 10.01 -6.62 4.49
N GLY A 48 10.31 -5.46 3.90
CA GLY A 48 11.07 -5.40 2.66
C GLY A 48 10.39 -6.06 1.45
N LYS A 49 9.07 -6.32 1.52
CA LYS A 49 8.28 -7.06 0.52
C LYS A 49 7.19 -6.22 -0.14
N VAL A 50 6.58 -5.31 0.62
CA VAL A 50 5.50 -4.45 0.13
C VAL A 50 5.85 -3.00 0.41
N ILE A 51 5.60 -2.11 -0.54
CA ILE A 51 5.65 -0.67 -0.33
C ILE A 51 4.23 -0.13 -0.47
N THR A 52 3.80 0.71 0.47
CA THR A 52 2.54 1.44 0.40
C THR A 52 2.83 2.92 0.33
N LYS A 53 2.01 3.63 -0.45
CA LYS A 53 1.97 5.09 -0.49
C LYS A 53 0.53 5.54 -0.28
N ILE A 54 0.36 6.57 0.55
CA ILE A 54 -0.89 7.33 0.68
C ILE A 54 -0.62 8.83 0.53
N GLY A 55 -1.65 9.61 0.18
CA GLY A 55 -1.60 11.05 0.02
C GLY A 55 -1.81 11.51 -1.42
N SER A 56 -2.09 12.81 -1.61
CA SER A 56 -2.49 13.38 -2.90
C SER A 56 -1.35 13.53 -3.91
N ARG A 57 -0.08 13.48 -3.47
CA ARG A 57 1.07 13.58 -4.38
C ARG A 57 1.10 12.37 -5.32
N TYR A 58 0.95 12.54 -6.62
CA TYR A 58 0.86 11.39 -7.54
C TYR A 58 2.15 10.55 -7.56
N ASP A 59 3.31 11.21 -7.67
CA ASP A 59 4.61 10.55 -7.73
C ASP A 59 5.11 10.13 -6.34
N ALA A 60 5.60 8.89 -6.21
CA ALA A 60 6.31 8.41 -5.03
C ALA A 60 7.82 8.79 -5.06
N GLY A 61 8.25 9.51 -6.09
CA GLY A 61 9.63 9.88 -6.35
C GLY A 61 10.52 8.67 -6.67
N GLY A 62 11.83 8.83 -6.50
CA GLY A 62 12.81 7.74 -6.59
C GLY A 62 12.80 6.76 -5.42
N LEU A 63 11.76 6.79 -4.56
CA LEU A 63 11.67 5.96 -3.36
C LEU A 63 11.30 4.49 -3.66
N ILE A 64 10.72 4.22 -4.83
CA ILE A 64 10.32 2.87 -5.22
C ILE A 64 11.48 2.21 -5.98
N PRO A 65 12.14 1.17 -5.41
CA PRO A 65 13.26 0.52 -6.08
C PRO A 65 12.79 -0.24 -7.34
N PRO A 66 13.64 -0.42 -8.37
CA PRO A 66 13.29 -1.16 -9.58
C PRO A 66 12.84 -2.62 -9.34
N ALA A 67 13.22 -3.20 -8.20
CA ALA A 67 12.80 -4.55 -7.78
C ALA A 67 11.34 -4.62 -7.29
N PHE A 68 10.57 -3.54 -7.39
CA PHE A 68 9.17 -3.48 -6.97
C PHE A 68 8.28 -3.14 -8.16
N ARG A 69 7.14 -3.82 -8.26
CA ARG A 69 6.09 -3.55 -9.26
C ARG A 69 4.79 -3.12 -8.60
N MET A 70 4.07 -2.20 -9.23
CA MET A 70 2.78 -1.75 -8.73
C MET A 70 1.74 -2.88 -8.89
N VAL A 71 0.94 -3.11 -7.85
CA VAL A 71 -0.08 -4.18 -7.83
C VAL A 71 -1.48 -3.69 -7.46
N ALA A 72 -1.60 -2.50 -6.88
CA ALA A 72 -2.87 -1.84 -6.63
C ALA A 72 -2.66 -0.32 -6.63
N ALA A 73 -3.65 0.42 -7.10
CA ALA A 73 -3.71 1.87 -7.00
C ALA A 73 -5.17 2.32 -7.01
N GLY A 74 -5.44 3.45 -6.35
CA GLY A 74 -6.75 4.08 -6.34
C GLY A 74 -6.61 5.53 -5.92
N LYS A 75 -7.71 6.13 -5.44
CA LYS A 75 -7.71 7.53 -5.03
C LYS A 75 -6.73 7.73 -3.87
N ASP A 76 -5.68 8.51 -4.10
CA ASP A 76 -4.68 8.90 -3.13
C ASP A 76 -3.90 7.73 -2.48
N TYR A 77 -3.85 6.55 -3.12
CA TYR A 77 -3.01 5.44 -2.67
C TYR A 77 -2.42 4.60 -3.81
N ALA A 78 -1.27 3.98 -3.56
CA ALA A 78 -0.67 2.97 -4.41
C ALA A 78 0.10 1.94 -3.58
N VAL A 79 0.19 0.71 -4.09
CA VAL A 79 0.87 -0.41 -3.44
C VAL A 79 1.76 -1.13 -4.45
N TRP A 80 2.99 -1.44 -4.03
CA TRP A 80 3.95 -2.21 -4.81
C TRP A 80 4.36 -3.48 -4.06
N GLU A 81 4.61 -4.55 -4.81
CA GLU A 81 5.21 -5.79 -4.32
C GLU A 81 6.62 -5.94 -4.90
N LYS A 82 7.51 -6.56 -4.12
CA LYS A 82 8.80 -7.01 -4.63
C LYS A 82 8.59 -8.10 -5.70
N ILE A 83 9.34 -7.99 -6.80
CA ILE A 83 9.35 -8.95 -7.93
C ILE A 83 9.94 -10.28 -7.46
#